data_AF-A0A517P0T2-F1
#
_entry.id   AF-A0A517P0T2-F1
#
_cell.length_a   1.000
_cell.length_b   1.000
_cell.length_c   1.000
_cell.angle_alpha   90.00
_cell.angle_beta   90.00
_cell.angle_gamma   90.00
#
_symmetry.space_group_name_H-M   'P 1'
#
loop_
_entity.id
_entity.type
_entity.pdbx_description
1 polymer ?
#
loop_
_entity_poly.entity_id
_entity_poly.type
_entity_poly.pdbx_seq_one_letter_code
_entity_poly.pdbx_strand_id
1 'polypeptide(L)'
;MRNSHWYLIATTLLAPLVGCQGRLLQPPGPMSYQQSTATIHDPFPQDDLGPSDLASRPPSYQQPVPQPVRNRFGRDTMPWLGVQGP
;
A
#
# COMPACT_ATOMS: atom_id res chain seq x y z
N MET A 1 34.78 -23.01 31.03
CA MET A 1 34.65 -21.94 30.00
C MET A 1 34.62 -22.57 28.62
N ARG A 2 33.76 -22.06 27.73
CA ARG A 2 33.97 -21.99 26.27
C ARG A 2 33.38 -23.11 25.38
N ASN A 3 32.08 -23.01 25.14
CA ASN A 3 31.36 -23.56 23.98
C ASN A 3 30.30 -22.56 23.41
N SER A 4 30.30 -21.31 23.88
CA SER A 4 29.38 -20.24 23.46
C SER A 4 29.52 -19.84 21.98
N HIS A 5 30.70 -20.04 21.36
CA HIS A 5 30.94 -19.68 19.96
C HIS A 5 30.15 -20.52 18.96
N TRP A 6 29.83 -21.78 19.29
CA TRP A 6 29.04 -22.65 18.42
C TRP A 6 27.60 -22.16 18.25
N TYR A 7 27.01 -21.59 19.31
CA TYR A 7 25.69 -20.99 19.24
C TYR A 7 25.70 -19.76 18.34
N LEU A 8 26.69 -18.86 18.48
CA LEU A 8 26.79 -17.66 17.64
C LEU A 8 26.97 -17.99 16.15
N ILE A 9 27.77 -19.01 15.83
CA ILE A 9 27.96 -19.49 14.46
C ILE A 9 26.65 -20.06 13.91
N ALA A 10 25.95 -20.89 14.69
CA ALA A 10 24.68 -21.48 14.28
C ALA A 10 23.60 -20.43 14.02
N THR A 11 23.48 -19.39 14.87
CA THR A 11 22.47 -18.34 14.68
C THR A 11 22.75 -17.49 13.43
N THR A 12 24.02 -17.20 13.14
CA THR A 12 24.40 -16.39 11.96
C THR A 12 24.15 -17.13 10.65
N LEU A 13 24.39 -18.45 10.64
CA LEU A 13 24.12 -19.33 9.48
C LEU A 13 22.62 -19.56 9.21
N LEU A 14 21.77 -19.54 10.24
CA LEU A 14 20.32 -19.69 10.06
C LEU A 14 19.58 -18.39 9.71
N ALA A 15 20.14 -17.22 10.02
CA ALA A 15 19.52 -15.91 9.74
C ALA A 15 19.07 -15.67 8.28
N PRO A 16 19.81 -16.06 7.22
CA PRO A 16 19.37 -15.81 5.84
C PRO A 16 18.17 -16.66 5.40
N LEU A 17 17.87 -17.78 6.09
CA LEU A 17 16.72 -18.64 5.77
C LEU A 17 15.38 -18.03 6.21
N VAL A 18 15.44 -17.07 7.13
CA VAL A 18 14.28 -16.27 7.59
C VAL A 18 14.27 -14.89 6.92
N GLY A 19 15.05 -14.72 5.84
CA GLY A 19 15.20 -13.48 5.12
C GLY A 19 13.88 -12.87 4.65
N CYS A 20 13.89 -11.54 4.53
CA CYS A 20 12.77 -10.62 4.29
C CYS A 20 12.08 -10.77 2.90
N GLN A 21 12.19 -11.93 2.26
CA GLN A 21 11.43 -12.33 1.07
C GLN A 21 10.32 -13.33 1.46
N GLY A 22 9.83 -13.19 2.70
CA GLY A 22 8.70 -13.94 3.21
C GLY A 22 7.45 -13.61 2.40
N ARG A 23 7.14 -14.47 1.45
CA ARG A 23 5.83 -14.66 0.77
C ARG A 23 4.62 -14.77 1.72
N LEU A 24 4.79 -14.56 3.03
CA LEU A 24 3.75 -14.46 4.03
C LEU A 24 2.80 -13.28 3.77
N LEU A 25 3.31 -12.22 3.12
CA LEU A 25 2.50 -11.11 2.64
C LEU A 25 2.37 -11.22 1.11
N GLN A 26 1.14 -11.21 0.62
CA GLN A 26 0.89 -11.11 -0.81
C GLN A 26 1.50 -9.81 -1.33
N PRO A 27 2.11 -9.80 -2.54
CA PRO A 27 2.61 -8.58 -3.12
C PRO A 27 1.46 -7.56 -3.22
N PRO A 28 1.69 -6.28 -2.89
CA PRO A 28 0.63 -5.27 -2.73
C PRO A 28 -0.09 -4.86 -4.03
N GLY A 29 0.14 -5.57 -5.14
CA GLY A 29 -0.42 -5.27 -6.45
C GLY A 29 0.30 -4.10 -7.16
N PRO A 30 -0.16 -3.72 -8.36
CA PRO A 30 0.37 -2.59 -9.11
C PRO A 30 0.26 -1.27 -8.33
N MET A 31 1.13 -0.30 -8.65
CA MET A 31 1.09 1.03 -7.99
C MET A 31 -0.26 1.74 -8.12
N SER A 32 -0.95 1.60 -9.25
CA SER A 32 -2.27 2.21 -9.45
C SER A 32 -3.32 1.65 -8.48
N TYR A 33 -3.32 0.34 -8.26
CA TYR A 33 -4.18 -0.33 -7.28
C TYR A 33 -3.90 0.17 -5.86
N GLN A 34 -2.63 0.31 -5.50
CA GLN A 34 -2.24 0.82 -4.17
C GLN A 34 -2.70 2.27 -3.97
N GLN A 35 -2.50 3.12 -4.99
CA GLN A 35 -2.89 4.53 -4.94
C GLN A 35 -4.41 4.72 -4.89
N SER A 36 -5.17 3.99 -5.72
CA SER A 36 -6.63 4.10 -5.74
C SER A 36 -7.24 3.57 -4.44
N THR A 37 -6.74 2.45 -3.93
CA THR A 37 -7.16 1.87 -2.65
C THR A 37 -6.84 2.81 -1.48
N ALA A 38 -5.63 3.38 -1.45
CA ALA A 38 -5.24 4.35 -0.42
C ALA A 38 -6.14 5.59 -0.44
N THR A 39 -6.52 6.06 -1.63
CA THR A 39 -7.39 7.24 -1.78
C THR A 39 -8.82 6.96 -1.34
N ILE A 40 -9.39 5.80 -1.68
CA ILE A 40 -10.77 5.43 -1.34
C ILE A 40 -10.94 5.20 0.17
N HIS A 41 -9.92 4.66 0.82
CA HIS A 41 -9.93 4.39 2.26
C HIS A 41 -9.33 5.52 3.10
N ASP A 42 -9.11 6.69 2.51
CA ASP A 42 -8.70 7.87 3.25
C ASP A 42 -9.86 8.35 4.15
N PRO A 43 -9.62 8.66 5.43
CA PRO A 43 -10.64 9.20 6.32
C PRO A 43 -11.14 10.60 5.90
N PHE A 44 -10.40 11.28 5.03
CA PHE A 44 -10.68 12.58 4.44
C PHE A 44 -10.96 12.38 2.94
N PRO A 45 -12.21 12.04 2.57
CA PRO A 45 -12.54 11.67 1.21
C PRO A 45 -12.43 12.86 0.25
N GLN A 46 -12.22 12.56 -1.03
CA GLN A 46 -12.40 13.54 -2.10
C GLN A 46 -13.87 14.02 -2.13
N ASP A 47 -14.13 15.23 -2.63
CA ASP A 47 -15.49 15.78 -2.79
C ASP A 47 -16.47 14.83 -3.50
N ASP A 48 -15.95 14.03 -4.44
CA ASP A 48 -16.74 13.09 -5.26
C ASP A 48 -16.92 11.70 -4.61
N LEU A 49 -16.22 11.42 -3.50
CA LEU A 49 -16.17 10.09 -2.85
C LEU A 49 -16.89 10.05 -1.50
N GLY A 50 -17.15 11.20 -0.86
CA GLY A 50 -17.78 11.22 0.46
C GLY A 50 -18.21 12.61 0.91
N PRO A 51 -18.69 12.73 2.17
CA PRO A 51 -19.07 14.03 2.74
C PRO A 51 -17.85 14.96 2.82
N SER A 52 -18.08 16.25 2.57
CA SER A 52 -17.00 17.25 2.60
C SER A 52 -16.34 17.30 3.98
N ASP A 53 -15.01 17.34 3.99
CA ASP A 53 -14.15 17.36 5.16
C ASP A 53 -13.54 18.75 5.44
N LEU A 54 -14.12 19.82 4.87
CA LEU A 54 -13.56 21.18 4.78
C LEU A 54 -13.00 21.78 6.10
N ALA A 55 -13.36 21.21 7.26
CA ALA A 55 -12.89 21.64 8.57
C ALA A 55 -11.84 20.71 9.22
N SER A 56 -11.54 19.56 8.63
CA SER A 56 -10.77 18.49 9.30
C SER A 56 -9.35 18.33 8.77
N ARG A 57 -9.12 18.53 7.48
CA ARG A 57 -7.78 18.45 6.86
C ARG A 57 -7.21 19.86 6.61
N PRO A 58 -5.88 20.07 6.69
CA PRO A 58 -5.30 21.40 6.48
C PRO A 58 -5.44 21.85 5.03
N PRO A 59 -5.72 23.14 4.75
CA PRO A 59 -6.13 23.63 3.41
C PRO A 59 -5.21 23.26 2.24
N SER A 60 -3.90 23.11 2.49
CA SER A 60 -2.93 22.71 1.46
C SER A 60 -3.10 21.26 1.00
N TYR A 61 -3.73 20.41 1.80
CA TYR A 61 -3.96 18.99 1.54
C TYR A 61 -5.36 18.71 0.96
N GLN A 62 -6.24 19.72 0.90
CA GLN A 62 -7.56 19.63 0.24
C GLN A 62 -7.47 19.61 -1.30
N GLN A 63 -6.27 19.61 -1.89
CA GLN A 63 -6.16 19.63 -3.34
C GLN A 63 -6.73 18.33 -3.94
N PRO A 64 -7.78 18.41 -4.77
CA PRO A 64 -8.33 17.24 -5.42
C PRO A 64 -7.29 16.61 -6.35
N VAL A 65 -7.28 15.28 -6.45
CA VAL A 65 -6.49 14.64 -7.51
C VAL A 65 -7.08 15.00 -8.88
N PRO A 66 -6.23 15.11 -9.94
CA PRO A 66 -6.70 15.42 -11.27
C PRO A 66 -7.83 14.49 -11.72
N GLN A 67 -8.85 15.04 -12.38
CA GLN A 67 -10.02 14.28 -12.84
C GLN A 67 -9.67 13.02 -13.66
N PRO A 68 -8.67 13.02 -14.55
CA PRO A 68 -8.29 11.81 -15.29
C PRO A 68 -7.85 10.64 -14.40
N VAL A 69 -7.23 10.94 -13.26
CA VAL A 69 -6.80 9.92 -12.27
C VAL A 69 -8.01 9.42 -11.50
N ARG A 70 -8.88 10.33 -11.06
CA ARG A 70 -10.13 9.98 -10.36
C ARG A 70 -11.04 9.06 -11.14
N ASN A 71 -11.24 9.36 -12.43
CA ASN A 71 -12.11 8.55 -13.30
C ASN A 71 -11.60 7.11 -13.47
N ARG A 72 -10.34 6.83 -13.12
CA ARG A 72 -9.76 5.48 -13.18
C ARG A 72 -9.88 4.71 -11.87
N PHE A 73 -10.25 5.33 -10.73
CA PHE A 73 -10.29 4.65 -9.44
C PHE A 73 -11.14 3.37 -9.42
N GLY A 74 -12.33 3.40 -10.02
CA GLY A 74 -13.17 2.20 -10.09
C GLY A 74 -12.50 1.04 -10.82
N ARG A 75 -11.76 1.35 -11.89
CA ARG A 75 -10.96 0.36 -12.64
C ARG A 75 -9.76 -0.11 -11.83
N ASP A 76 -9.02 0.82 -11.26
CA ASP A 76 -7.75 0.55 -10.60
C ASP A 76 -7.93 -0.24 -9.29
N THR A 77 -9.04 -0.03 -8.58
CA THR A 77 -9.38 -0.75 -7.33
C THR A 77 -10.07 -2.10 -7.60
N MET A 78 -10.58 -2.32 -8.81
CA MET A 78 -11.28 -3.55 -9.20
C MET A 78 -10.56 -4.29 -10.34
N PRO A 79 -9.31 -4.76 -10.14
CA PRO A 79 -8.53 -5.40 -11.19
C PRO A 79 -9.18 -6.69 -11.75
N TRP A 80 -10.10 -7.30 -11.00
CA TRP A 80 -10.85 -8.49 -11.41
C TRP A 80 -11.96 -8.23 -12.45
N LEU A 81 -12.36 -6.97 -12.69
CA LEU A 81 -13.31 -6.65 -13.76
C LEU A 81 -12.69 -6.72 -15.18
N GLY A 82 -11.39 -7.01 -15.29
CA GLY A 82 -10.72 -7.23 -16.59
C GLY A 82 -10.56 -5.98 -17.46
N VAL A 83 -11.01 -4.81 -16.99
CA VAL A 83 -10.91 -3.53 -17.71
C VAL A 83 -9.58 -2.83 -17.42
N GLN A 84 -8.43 -3.49 -17.61
CA GLN A 84 -7.15 -2.76 -17.56
C GLN A 84 -7.07 -1.83 -18.78
N GLY A 85 -6.93 -0.53 -18.54
CA GLY A 85 -6.83 0.46 -19.61
C GLY A 85 -5.51 0.34 -20.38
N PRO A 86 -5.44 0.95 -21.57
CA PRO A 86 -4.14 1.22 -22.19
C PRO A 86 -3.27 2.09 -21.29
#